data_AF-A0A5C3MXJ4-F1
#
_entry.id   AF-A0A5C3MXJ4-F1
#
_cell.length_a   1.000
_cell.length_b   1.000
_cell.length_c   1.000
_cell.angle_alpha   90.00
_cell.angle_beta   90.00
_cell.angle_gamma   90.00
#
_symmetry.space_group_name_H-M   'P 1'
#
loop_
_entity.id
_entity.type
_entity.pdbx_description
1 polymer ?
#
loop_
_entity_poly.entity_id
_entity_poly.type
_entity_poly.pdbx_seq_one_letter_code
_entity_poly.pdbx_strand_id
1 'polypeptide(L)'
;MTVSMNGVISVSKLMLRHWRDVCNRKRPGYQNVRSSPCLSSTNNTLGQNRCASAAKALVYHGQHRLPQSDIPATTAERRPRLALQLRTLDQTRLDVEDFVHLNGRIRKDVRFPLAPEQPRLQMRYFDLGPKKIPFPPDAQGFLYWHLDPDAPLLSGQVRFRITTHSDPATFASGRDLQRPDGGTWNISLFDIARRSRYSGLRAHFICENLVTAKVLYTALNITGREGARRIHPATGSLLIWSFGQRFLVDLQSGDMEPWIIGSLAGERLRLQNLFSVRASEWGSTGIVKSVYHRPYTGVLLQLFVLLDTYTPPIIFRESSDSVRTLDATGAQGHPNRRPPYRQAH
;
A
#
# COMPACT_ATOMS: atom_id res chain seq x y z
N MET A 1 -14.07 -28.24 11.32
CA MET A 1 -12.79 -27.95 12.00
C MET A 1 -11.87 -27.26 11.01
N THR A 2 -11.79 -25.93 11.06
CA THR A 2 -10.87 -25.13 10.23
C THR A 2 -9.50 -25.10 10.90
N VAL A 3 -8.53 -25.82 10.34
CA VAL A 3 -7.13 -25.72 10.77
C VAL A 3 -6.61 -24.36 10.31
N SER A 4 -6.39 -23.44 11.25
CA SER A 4 -5.78 -22.14 11.00
C SER A 4 -4.30 -22.34 10.69
N MET A 5 -3.94 -22.40 9.41
CA MET A 5 -2.53 -22.37 9.00
C MET A 5 -1.99 -20.94 9.08
N ASN A 6 -1.77 -20.44 10.31
CA ASN A 6 -1.13 -19.15 10.54
C ASN A 6 0.40 -19.31 10.45
N GLY A 7 0.89 -19.59 9.24
CA GLY A 7 2.30 -19.63 8.94
C GLY A 7 2.78 -18.26 8.49
N VAL A 8 3.32 -17.45 9.39
CA VAL A 8 4.20 -16.34 9.00
C VAL A 8 5.40 -16.96 8.28
N ILE A 9 5.74 -16.49 7.07
CA ILE A 9 6.85 -17.07 6.34
C ILE A 9 8.15 -16.75 7.11
N SER A 10 8.66 -17.73 7.86
CA SER A 10 9.97 -17.67 8.49
C SER A 10 11.03 -17.98 7.44
N VAL A 11 11.30 -17.01 6.56
CA VAL A 11 12.23 -17.20 5.44
C VAL A 11 13.62 -16.73 5.81
N SER A 12 14.54 -17.68 5.97
CA SER A 12 15.96 -17.41 5.85
C SER A 12 16.30 -17.09 4.39
N LYS A 13 17.38 -16.34 4.15
CA LYS A 13 17.89 -16.07 2.78
C LYS A 13 18.12 -17.34 1.97
N LEU A 14 18.39 -18.47 2.62
CA LEU A 14 18.63 -19.76 1.98
C LEU A 14 17.33 -20.34 1.39
N MET A 15 16.23 -20.26 2.13
CA MET A 15 14.92 -20.76 1.67
C MET A 15 14.36 -19.95 0.51
N LEU A 16 14.57 -18.62 0.50
CA LEU A 16 14.17 -17.76 -0.62
C LEU A 16 14.93 -18.09 -1.90
N ARG A 17 16.24 -18.38 -1.80
CA ARG A 17 17.04 -18.84 -2.96
C ARG A 17 16.54 -20.16 -3.52
N HIS A 18 16.23 -21.12 -2.66
CA HIS A 18 15.69 -22.41 -3.09
C HIS A 18 14.37 -22.23 -3.85
N TRP A 19 13.47 -21.38 -3.34
CA TRP A 19 12.22 -21.02 -4.02
C TRP A 19 12.44 -20.36 -5.39
N ARG A 20 13.39 -19.42 -5.46
CA ARG A 20 13.80 -18.79 -6.72
C ARG A 20 14.30 -19.83 -7.71
N ASP A 21 15.11 -20.79 -7.29
CA ASP A 21 15.67 -21.82 -8.16
C ASP A 21 14.59 -22.80 -8.65
N VAL A 22 13.59 -23.11 -7.82
CA VAL A 22 12.42 -23.91 -8.22
C VAL A 22 11.58 -23.17 -9.27
N CYS A 23 11.29 -21.89 -9.06
CA CYS A 23 10.50 -21.09 -10.01
C CYS A 23 11.26 -20.75 -11.30
N ASN A 24 12.58 -20.58 -11.21
CA ASN A 24 13.46 -20.31 -12.36
C ASN A 24 13.94 -21.57 -13.08
N ARG A 25 13.46 -22.76 -12.70
CA ARG A 25 13.78 -24.01 -13.37
C ARG A 25 13.16 -24.00 -14.76
N LYS A 26 13.87 -23.37 -15.71
CA LYS A 26 13.66 -23.54 -17.14
C LYS A 26 13.70 -25.05 -17.42
N ARG A 27 12.76 -25.53 -18.24
CA ARG A 27 12.81 -26.89 -18.80
C ARG A 27 14.22 -27.15 -19.36
N PRO A 28 14.78 -28.37 -19.21
CA PRO A 28 16.21 -28.59 -19.35
C PRO A 28 16.68 -28.27 -20.76
N GLY A 29 17.54 -27.26 -20.86
CA GLY A 29 18.35 -26.95 -22.02
C GLY A 29 19.69 -26.46 -21.50
N TYR A 30 20.67 -27.37 -21.54
CA TYR A 30 22.12 -27.21 -21.39
C TYR A 30 22.65 -26.18 -20.37
N GLN A 31 23.23 -26.73 -19.30
CA GLN A 31 24.01 -26.05 -18.27
C GLN A 31 25.27 -25.40 -18.84
N ASN A 32 25.71 -24.31 -18.20
CA ASN A 32 27.14 -24.09 -18.04
C ASN A 32 27.43 -23.50 -16.66
N VAL A 33 28.33 -24.18 -15.95
CA VAL A 33 28.72 -23.97 -14.56
C VAL A 33 29.84 -22.94 -14.50
N ARG A 34 29.72 -21.94 -13.61
CA ARG A 34 30.89 -21.36 -12.94
C ARG A 34 30.51 -20.64 -11.65
N SER A 35 30.76 -21.31 -10.54
CA SER A 35 30.75 -20.77 -9.18
C SER A 35 32.07 -20.05 -8.88
N SER A 36 31.99 -18.96 -8.12
CA SER A 36 33.13 -18.21 -7.57
C SER A 36 32.92 -18.02 -6.05
N PRO A 37 33.99 -17.97 -5.22
CA PRO A 37 33.90 -18.18 -3.78
C PRO A 37 33.56 -16.93 -2.97
N CYS A 38 32.94 -17.15 -1.81
CA CYS A 38 32.66 -16.19 -0.74
C CYS A 38 33.93 -15.58 -0.12
N LEU A 39 33.80 -14.35 0.38
CA LEU A 39 34.63 -13.80 1.47
C LEU A 39 33.75 -13.15 2.55
N SER A 40 34.13 -13.44 3.79
CA SER A 40 33.51 -13.11 5.08
C SER A 40 33.66 -11.63 5.45
N SER A 41 32.61 -10.98 5.97
CA SER A 41 32.41 -10.57 7.38
C SER A 41 33.55 -9.79 8.04
N THR A 42 33.28 -8.53 8.42
CA THR A 42 33.59 -8.01 9.78
C THR A 42 32.89 -6.67 10.07
N ASN A 43 32.31 -6.60 11.27
CA ASN A 43 32.18 -5.49 12.21
C ASN A 43 31.41 -4.21 11.83
N ASN A 44 30.39 -3.85 12.65
CA ASN A 44 30.63 -2.96 13.79
C ASN A 44 29.37 -2.76 14.66
N THR A 45 29.63 -2.79 15.96
CA THR A 45 28.76 -2.48 17.09
C THR A 45 29.01 -1.03 17.50
N LEU A 46 27.97 -0.18 17.60
CA LEU A 46 27.94 0.90 18.59
C LEU A 46 26.52 1.45 18.73
N GLY A 47 26.10 1.59 19.99
CA GLY A 47 24.71 1.77 20.39
C GLY A 47 24.14 3.19 20.27
N GLN A 48 22.84 3.26 20.54
CA GLN A 48 22.13 4.50 20.80
C GLN A 48 21.12 4.26 21.92
N ASN A 49 21.45 4.77 23.11
CA ASN A 49 20.49 5.11 24.15
C ASN A 49 20.63 6.61 24.40
N ARG A 50 19.59 7.39 24.08
CA ARG A 50 18.98 8.44 24.93
C ARG A 50 18.08 9.34 24.08
N CYS A 51 16.77 9.20 24.27
CA CYS A 51 15.85 10.32 24.18
C CYS A 51 15.72 10.92 25.59
N ALA A 52 16.07 12.20 25.76
CA ALA A 52 15.34 13.18 26.57
C ALA A 52 16.14 14.48 26.76
N SER A 53 15.45 15.59 26.44
CA SER A 53 15.37 16.87 27.17
C SER A 53 16.63 17.66 27.56
N ALA A 54 16.70 18.89 27.05
CA ALA A 54 17.16 20.03 27.83
C ALA A 54 16.35 21.30 27.47
N ALA A 55 15.71 21.86 28.48
CA ALA A 55 15.09 23.18 28.50
C ALA A 55 15.96 24.14 29.34
N LYS A 56 15.69 25.45 29.15
CA LYS A 56 16.21 26.69 29.79
C LYS A 56 17.31 27.39 28.98
N ALA A 57 17.06 28.54 28.34
CA ALA A 57 16.63 29.88 28.79
C ALA A 57 17.79 30.73 29.31
N LEU A 58 18.08 31.86 28.63
CA LEU A 58 18.18 33.20 29.23
C LEU A 58 18.35 34.32 28.16
N VAL A 59 17.46 35.33 28.29
CA VAL A 59 17.68 36.79 28.12
C VAL A 59 17.97 37.39 26.73
N TYR A 60 17.04 38.22 26.25
CA TYR A 60 17.27 39.67 26.15
C TYR A 60 15.95 40.46 26.30
N HIS A 61 15.96 41.44 27.20
CA HIS A 61 14.92 42.45 27.40
C HIS A 61 15.08 43.57 26.35
N GLY A 62 13.98 44.12 25.84
CA GLY A 62 13.97 45.32 25.01
C GLY A 62 12.58 45.93 24.97
N GLN A 63 12.48 47.21 25.27
CA GLN A 63 11.32 47.90 25.86
C GLN A 63 10.16 48.23 24.91
N HIS A 64 9.03 48.50 25.57
CA HIS A 64 7.77 49.06 25.11
C HIS A 64 7.85 50.24 24.13
N ARG A 65 6.90 50.28 23.19
CA ARG A 65 6.10 51.47 22.84
C ARG A 65 4.92 51.08 21.92
N LEU A 66 3.72 51.41 22.37
CA LEU A 66 2.50 51.66 21.59
C LEU A 66 1.83 52.88 22.26
N PRO A 67 0.85 53.60 21.65
CA PRO A 67 0.05 53.24 20.47
C PRO A 67 -0.20 54.39 19.46
N GLN A 68 -0.63 54.05 18.23
CA GLN A 68 -1.54 54.94 17.47
C GLN A 68 -2.36 54.15 16.44
N SER A 69 -3.65 54.46 16.39
CA SER A 69 -4.75 53.96 15.53
C SER A 69 -4.57 54.37 14.05
N ASP A 70 -5.17 53.76 13.02
CA ASP A 70 -6.61 53.65 12.72
C ASP A 70 -6.90 52.69 11.52
N ILE A 71 -8.19 52.35 11.38
CA ILE A 71 -8.94 51.76 10.23
C ILE A 71 -9.05 50.21 10.19
N PRO A 72 -10.26 49.62 10.37
CA PRO A 72 -10.50 48.21 10.12
C PRO A 72 -10.89 48.00 8.65
N ALA A 73 -9.92 47.62 7.82
CA ALA A 73 -10.21 46.92 6.59
C ALA A 73 -10.57 45.47 6.94
N THR A 74 -11.79 45.03 6.60
CA THR A 74 -12.28 43.65 6.71
C THR A 74 -11.32 42.70 5.98
N THR A 75 -10.28 42.30 6.71
CA THR A 75 -9.27 41.38 6.25
C THR A 75 -9.87 40.01 6.49
N ALA A 76 -10.30 39.35 5.40
CA ALA A 76 -10.60 37.93 5.46
C ALA A 76 -9.41 37.25 6.14
N GLU A 77 -9.60 36.80 7.39
CA GLU A 77 -8.59 36.12 8.15
C GLU A 77 -8.17 34.90 7.36
N ARG A 78 -7.06 35.03 6.62
CA ARG A 78 -6.30 33.88 6.13
C ARG A 78 -5.77 33.22 7.40
N ARG A 79 -6.58 32.35 7.99
CA ARG A 79 -6.20 31.46 9.09
C ARG A 79 -4.79 30.96 8.76
N PRO A 80 -3.79 31.25 9.60
CA PRO A 80 -2.43 30.77 9.40
C PRO A 80 -2.52 29.29 9.05
N ARG A 81 -1.80 28.86 8.00
CA ARG A 81 -1.72 27.43 7.67
C ARG A 81 -0.98 26.75 8.81
N LEU A 82 -1.71 26.36 9.87
CA LEU A 82 -1.15 25.66 11.00
C LEU A 82 -0.61 24.33 10.49
N ALA A 83 0.71 24.16 10.63
CA ALA A 83 1.35 22.88 10.41
C ALA A 83 0.76 21.88 11.40
N LEU A 84 0.48 20.67 10.94
CA LEU A 84 0.10 19.58 11.82
C LEU A 84 1.29 19.27 12.73
N GLN A 85 1.06 19.20 14.04
CA GLN A 85 2.04 18.63 14.96
C GLN A 85 1.71 17.15 15.13
N LEU A 86 2.60 16.27 14.72
CA LEU A 86 2.39 14.83 14.87
C LEU A 86 2.77 14.42 16.30
N ARG A 87 1.77 14.16 17.15
CA ARG A 87 1.99 13.83 18.57
C ARG A 87 2.05 12.34 18.81
N THR A 88 1.22 11.56 18.12
CA THR A 88 1.29 10.10 18.11
C THR A 88 0.86 9.49 16.78
N LEU A 89 1.34 8.27 16.53
CA LEU A 89 0.83 7.37 15.50
C LEU A 89 0.21 6.09 16.08
N ASP A 90 0.26 5.92 17.40
CA ASP A 90 -0.38 4.80 18.08
C ASP A 90 -1.89 5.05 18.14
N GLN A 91 -2.66 4.21 17.45
CA GLN A 91 -4.12 4.31 17.39
C GLN A 91 -4.80 4.22 18.77
N THR A 92 -4.13 3.63 19.76
CA THR A 92 -4.67 3.50 21.14
C THR A 92 -4.45 4.74 21.99
N ARG A 93 -3.64 5.69 21.51
CA ARG A 93 -3.23 6.90 22.23
C ARG A 93 -3.67 8.19 21.55
N LEU A 94 -4.52 8.08 20.53
CA LEU A 94 -5.06 9.23 19.79
C LEU A 94 -5.85 10.14 20.73
N ASP A 95 -5.68 11.45 20.54
CA ASP A 95 -6.41 12.50 21.23
C ASP A 95 -7.11 13.45 20.23
N VAL A 96 -8.04 14.27 20.73
CA VAL A 96 -8.76 15.29 19.94
C VAL A 96 -7.78 16.24 19.24
N GLU A 97 -6.63 16.55 19.83
CA GLU A 97 -5.60 17.40 19.21
C GLU A 97 -4.91 16.76 17.99
N ASP A 98 -4.97 15.43 17.86
CA ASP A 98 -4.39 14.71 16.71
C ASP A 98 -5.31 14.73 15.47
N PHE A 99 -6.52 15.27 15.60
CA PHE A 99 -7.48 15.34 14.51
C PHE A 99 -7.06 16.35 13.43
N VAL A 100 -7.10 15.92 12.18
CA VAL A 100 -6.57 16.67 11.04
C VAL A 100 -7.63 16.89 9.97
N HIS A 101 -7.82 18.14 9.55
CA HIS A 101 -8.61 18.48 8.37
C HIS A 101 -7.71 18.63 7.13
N LEU A 102 -7.85 17.71 6.17
CA LEU A 102 -7.13 17.71 4.88
C LEU A 102 -8.01 18.14 3.69
N ASN A 103 -9.32 18.28 3.89
CA ASN A 103 -10.36 18.59 2.90
C ASN A 103 -9.89 19.56 1.80
N GLY A 104 -9.81 19.08 0.55
CA GLY A 104 -9.48 19.88 -0.63
C GLY A 104 -8.04 20.40 -0.70
N ARG A 105 -7.17 20.07 0.26
CA ARG A 105 -5.78 20.56 0.29
C ARG A 105 -4.93 19.75 -0.69
N ILE A 106 -3.97 20.40 -1.35
CA ILE A 106 -2.96 19.71 -2.17
C ILE A 106 -1.84 19.11 -1.30
N ARG A 107 -1.52 19.81 -0.20
CA ARG A 107 -0.49 19.39 0.75
C ARG A 107 -0.83 19.84 2.17
N LYS A 108 -0.31 19.11 3.14
CA LYS A 108 -0.32 19.48 4.56
C LYS A 108 1.11 19.37 5.08
N ASP A 109 1.59 20.42 5.73
CA ASP A 109 2.88 20.40 6.41
C ASP A 109 2.71 19.70 7.76
N VAL A 110 3.58 18.73 8.04
CA VAL A 110 3.64 17.98 9.29
C VAL A 110 4.98 18.28 9.97
N ARG A 111 4.92 18.66 11.23
CA ARG A 111 6.06 18.88 12.12
C ARG A 111 6.12 17.76 13.16
N PHE A 112 7.31 17.52 13.68
CA PHE A 112 7.59 16.44 14.61
C PHE A 112 8.08 17.05 15.92
N PRO A 113 7.21 17.28 16.92
CA PRO A 113 7.61 17.83 18.22
C PRO A 113 8.66 16.97 18.93
N LEU A 114 8.64 15.65 18.71
CA LEU A 114 9.63 14.71 19.25
C LEU A 114 10.98 14.74 18.51
N ALA A 115 11.07 15.45 17.39
CA ALA A 115 12.28 15.56 16.56
C ALA A 115 12.30 16.94 15.85
N PRO A 116 12.36 18.05 16.60
CA PRO A 116 12.20 19.41 16.07
C PRO A 116 13.32 19.83 15.10
N GLU A 117 14.47 19.17 15.17
CA GLU A 117 15.61 19.36 14.27
C GLU A 117 15.37 18.77 12.86
N GLN A 118 14.37 17.90 12.72
CA GLN A 118 14.05 17.28 11.44
C GLN A 118 13.23 18.20 10.54
N PRO A 119 13.43 18.14 9.21
CA PRO A 119 12.61 18.88 8.27
C PRO A 119 11.13 18.49 8.38
N ARG A 120 10.25 19.48 8.17
CA ARG A 120 8.82 19.23 8.01
C ARG A 120 8.54 18.28 6.85
N LEU A 121 7.56 17.40 7.03
CA LEU A 121 7.04 16.57 5.96
C LEU A 121 5.93 17.31 5.22
N GLN A 122 6.06 17.46 3.90
CA GLN A 122 4.94 17.86 3.04
C GLN A 122 4.13 16.63 2.65
N MET A 123 3.08 16.33 3.43
CA MET A 123 2.16 15.23 3.15
C MET A 123 1.28 15.57 1.95
N ARG A 124 1.08 14.61 1.05
CA ARG A 124 0.29 14.74 -0.18
C ARG A 124 -0.62 13.55 -0.36
N TYR A 125 -1.74 13.77 -1.04
CA TYR A 125 -2.70 12.71 -1.35
C TYR A 125 -2.18 11.81 -2.47
N PHE A 126 -2.12 12.34 -3.70
CA PHE A 126 -1.72 11.57 -4.86
C PHE A 126 -1.11 12.48 -5.93
N ASP A 127 0.02 12.05 -6.50
CA ASP A 127 0.68 12.75 -7.61
C ASP A 127 0.49 11.88 -8.87
N LEU A 128 -0.17 12.41 -9.90
CA LEU A 128 -0.32 11.77 -11.21
C LEU A 128 0.54 12.55 -12.23
N GLY A 129 1.83 12.21 -12.28
CA GLY A 129 2.81 12.96 -13.07
C GLY A 129 2.94 14.42 -12.58
N PRO A 130 2.78 15.44 -13.45
CA PRO A 130 2.82 16.84 -13.02
C PRO A 130 1.56 17.27 -12.26
N LYS A 131 0.45 16.53 -12.40
CA LYS A 131 -0.83 16.88 -11.80
C LYS A 131 -0.88 16.42 -10.35
N LYS A 132 -1.06 17.37 -9.44
CA LYS A 132 -1.27 17.10 -8.01
C LYS A 132 -2.76 16.99 -7.74
N ILE A 133 -3.20 15.86 -7.20
CA ILE A 133 -4.59 15.65 -6.85
C ILE A 133 -4.78 16.10 -5.39
N PRO A 134 -5.75 16.99 -5.10
CA PRO A 134 -6.05 17.40 -3.74
C PRO A 134 -6.66 16.23 -2.95
N PHE A 135 -6.52 16.27 -1.62
CA PHE A 135 -7.27 15.40 -0.72
C PHE A 135 -8.78 15.55 -0.96
N PRO A 136 -9.57 14.46 -0.83
CA PRO A 136 -10.99 14.52 -1.06
C PRO A 136 -11.70 15.45 -0.05
N PRO A 137 -12.91 15.95 -0.36
CA PRO A 137 -13.61 16.94 0.46
C PRO A 137 -13.92 16.47 1.89
N ASP A 138 -13.98 15.16 2.12
CA ASP A 138 -14.29 14.53 3.40
C ASP A 138 -13.03 14.03 4.15
N ALA A 139 -11.83 14.39 3.68
CA ALA A 139 -10.56 13.93 4.26
C ALA A 139 -10.25 14.59 5.62
N GLN A 140 -10.99 14.20 6.66
CA GLN A 140 -10.73 14.59 8.05
C GLN A 140 -10.63 13.37 8.96
N GLY A 141 -9.74 13.40 9.94
CA GLY A 141 -9.46 12.24 10.78
C GLY A 141 -8.02 12.18 11.26
N PHE A 142 -7.48 10.97 11.41
CA PHE A 142 -6.24 10.71 12.15
C PHE A 142 -5.17 10.02 11.30
N LEU A 143 -3.92 10.42 11.49
CA LEU A 143 -2.78 9.61 11.04
C LEU A 143 -2.53 8.51 12.07
N TYR A 144 -2.23 7.31 11.59
CA TYR A 144 -1.93 6.18 12.48
C TYR A 144 -0.97 5.19 11.83
N TRP A 145 -0.29 4.42 12.68
CA TRP A 145 0.54 3.29 12.28
C TRP A 145 -0.32 2.04 12.15
N HIS A 146 -0.29 1.43 10.96
CA HIS A 146 -1.00 0.20 10.64
C HIS A 146 -0.01 -0.94 10.44
N LEU A 147 -0.28 -2.05 11.11
CA LEU A 147 0.35 -3.34 10.87
C LEU A 147 -0.76 -4.39 10.79
N ASP A 148 -0.80 -5.16 9.71
CA ASP A 148 -1.76 -6.27 9.62
C ASP A 148 -1.45 -7.33 10.70
N PRO A 149 -2.47 -7.99 11.26
CA PRO A 149 -2.26 -9.09 12.21
C PRO A 149 -1.27 -10.11 11.65
N ASP A 150 -0.34 -10.56 12.50
CA ASP A 150 0.72 -11.52 12.16
C ASP A 150 1.71 -11.08 11.07
N ALA A 151 1.61 -9.84 10.56
CA ALA A 151 2.53 -9.34 9.56
C ALA A 151 3.87 -8.94 10.16
N PRO A 152 5.00 -9.14 9.44
CA PRO A 152 6.29 -8.66 9.90
C PRO A 152 6.28 -7.13 9.99
N LEU A 153 6.95 -6.55 10.98
CA LEU A 153 7.04 -5.08 11.14
C LEU A 153 7.47 -4.34 9.85
N LEU A 154 8.22 -5.01 8.98
CA LEU A 154 8.64 -4.50 7.68
C LEU A 154 7.50 -4.17 6.72
N SER A 155 6.32 -4.80 6.86
CA SER A 155 5.15 -4.49 6.03
C SER A 155 4.35 -3.29 6.54
N GLY A 156 4.67 -2.78 7.74
CA GLY A 156 3.90 -1.72 8.37
C GLY A 156 3.91 -0.39 7.60
N GLN A 157 2.87 0.39 7.84
CA GLN A 157 2.56 1.59 7.04
C GLN A 157 1.96 2.69 7.90
N VAL A 158 2.26 3.95 7.59
CA VAL A 158 1.42 5.07 8.07
C VAL A 158 0.21 5.18 7.16
N ARG A 159 -0.97 5.27 7.74
CA ARG A 159 -2.25 5.47 7.02
C ARG A 159 -2.99 6.68 7.57
N PHE A 160 -4.03 7.09 6.86
CA PHE A 160 -4.95 8.13 7.31
C PHE A 160 -6.36 7.56 7.41
N ARG A 161 -6.91 7.56 8.61
CA ARG A 161 -8.27 7.10 8.91
C ARG A 161 -9.20 8.30 8.84
N ILE A 162 -10.16 8.29 7.93
CA ILE A 162 -11.24 9.28 7.86
C ILE A 162 -12.29 8.96 8.92
N THR A 163 -12.64 9.94 9.74
CA THR A 163 -13.66 9.84 10.79
C THR A 163 -14.68 10.97 10.68
N THR A 164 -15.87 10.77 11.26
CA THR A 164 -16.95 11.77 11.25
C THR A 164 -16.65 12.93 12.20
N HIS A 165 -16.00 12.66 13.32
CA HIS A 165 -15.71 13.63 14.38
C HIS A 165 -14.26 13.54 14.87
N SER A 166 -13.86 14.54 15.65
CA SER A 166 -12.55 14.62 16.29
C SER A 166 -12.42 13.76 17.55
N ASP A 167 -13.48 13.09 17.96
CA ASP A 167 -13.44 12.13 19.07
C ASP A 167 -12.73 10.84 18.63
N PRO A 168 -11.61 10.44 19.27
CA PRO A 168 -10.90 9.20 18.99
C PRO A 168 -11.78 7.94 19.05
N ALA A 169 -12.88 7.94 19.80
CA ALA A 169 -13.83 6.82 19.83
C ALA A 169 -14.44 6.51 18.45
N THR A 170 -14.47 7.50 17.54
CA THR A 170 -14.94 7.34 16.16
C THR A 170 -13.91 6.69 15.22
N PHE A 171 -12.69 6.43 15.70
CA PHE A 171 -11.63 5.82 14.90
C PHE A 171 -12.02 4.43 14.37
N ALA A 172 -12.63 3.61 15.22
CA ALA A 172 -13.01 2.24 14.88
C ALA A 172 -14.09 2.14 13.78
N SER A 173 -15.02 3.11 13.73
CA SER A 173 -16.05 3.20 12.69
C SER A 173 -15.58 3.96 11.44
N GLY A 174 -14.40 4.56 11.49
CA GLY A 174 -13.80 5.29 10.38
C GLY A 174 -13.33 4.38 9.24
N ARG A 175 -13.11 4.97 8.07
CA ARG A 175 -12.60 4.28 6.88
C ARG A 175 -11.22 4.79 6.50
N ASP A 176 -10.36 3.92 5.98
CA ASP A 176 -9.08 4.38 5.45
C ASP A 176 -9.28 5.30 4.25
N LEU A 177 -8.47 6.36 4.17
CA LEU A 177 -8.39 7.20 2.97
C LEU A 177 -7.93 6.33 1.80
N GLN A 178 -8.76 6.25 0.77
CA GLN A 178 -8.43 5.54 -0.47
C GLN A 178 -7.81 6.50 -1.47
N ARG A 179 -6.90 6.00 -2.30
CA ARG A 179 -6.33 6.66 -3.48
C ARG A 179 -7.32 6.55 -4.65
N PRO A 180 -7.12 7.32 -5.73
CA PRO A 180 -8.00 7.25 -6.91
C PRO A 180 -8.00 5.88 -7.61
N ASP A 181 -6.98 5.04 -7.38
CA ASP A 181 -6.90 3.65 -7.88
C ASP A 181 -7.63 2.64 -6.97
N GLY A 182 -8.35 3.12 -5.95
CA GLY A 182 -9.07 2.30 -4.98
C GLY A 182 -8.19 1.72 -3.86
N GLY A 183 -6.86 1.80 -4.00
CA GLY A 183 -5.92 1.32 -2.98
C GLY A 183 -5.89 2.23 -1.75
N THR A 184 -5.63 1.68 -0.57
CA THR A 184 -5.47 2.50 0.64
C THR A 184 -4.27 3.44 0.53
N TRP A 185 -4.50 4.72 0.83
CA TRP A 185 -3.44 5.72 0.97
C TRP A 185 -2.54 5.33 2.13
N ASN A 186 -1.24 5.28 1.87
CA ASN A 186 -0.27 4.90 2.88
C ASN A 186 1.11 5.50 2.60
N ILE A 187 1.97 5.49 3.63
CA ILE A 187 3.41 5.70 3.52
C ILE A 187 4.07 4.45 4.08
N SER A 188 4.69 3.65 3.22
CA SER A 188 5.36 2.42 3.62
C SER A 188 6.59 2.67 4.51
N LEU A 189 6.84 1.77 5.46
CA LEU A 189 8.09 1.77 6.25
C LEU A 189 9.35 1.78 5.37
N PHE A 190 9.33 1.14 4.20
CA PHE A 190 10.45 1.16 3.26
C PHE A 190 10.75 2.55 2.73
N ASP A 191 9.70 3.33 2.43
CA ASP A 191 9.88 4.72 2.03
C ASP A 191 10.34 5.58 3.19
N ILE A 192 9.78 5.36 4.39
CA ILE A 192 10.19 6.05 5.62
C ILE A 192 11.67 5.80 5.90
N ALA A 193 12.14 4.56 5.83
CA ALA A 193 13.54 4.20 6.05
C ALA A 193 14.49 4.88 5.06
N ARG A 194 14.09 4.99 3.78
CA ARG A 194 15.00 5.35 2.68
C ARG A 194 15.01 6.82 2.30
N ARG A 195 13.86 7.50 2.25
CA ARG A 195 13.79 8.84 1.68
C ARG A 195 14.09 9.91 2.72
N SER A 196 14.97 10.84 2.41
CA SER A 196 15.36 11.94 3.32
C SER A 196 14.16 12.77 3.81
N ARG A 197 13.16 12.99 2.95
CA ARG A 197 11.92 13.73 3.30
C ARG A 197 11.10 13.14 4.46
N TYR A 198 11.37 11.88 4.84
CA TYR A 198 10.69 11.18 5.93
C TYR A 198 11.58 11.03 7.17
N SER A 199 12.68 11.79 7.29
CA SER A 199 13.57 11.71 8.44
C SER A 199 12.86 12.02 9.76
N GLY A 200 11.93 12.97 9.76
CA GLY A 200 11.08 13.27 10.92
C GLY A 200 10.19 12.09 11.33
N LEU A 201 9.60 11.37 10.36
CA LEU A 201 8.86 10.14 10.66
C LEU A 201 9.78 9.05 11.22
N ARG A 202 10.99 8.87 10.67
CA ARG A 202 11.96 7.90 11.22
C ARG A 202 12.27 8.17 12.69
N ALA A 203 12.57 9.42 13.02
CA ALA A 203 12.87 9.82 14.40
C ALA A 203 11.67 9.60 15.31
N HIS A 204 10.49 10.06 14.89
CA HIS A 204 9.24 9.93 15.64
C HIS A 204 8.88 8.46 15.94
N PHE A 205 9.05 7.57 14.97
CA PHE A 205 8.85 6.13 15.12
C PHE A 205 9.74 5.48 16.18
N ILE A 206 11.01 5.89 16.24
CA ILE A 206 11.96 5.40 17.25
C ILE A 206 11.57 5.96 18.62
N CYS A 207 11.24 7.26 18.71
CA CYS A 207 10.84 7.90 19.96
C CYS A 207 9.60 7.26 20.60
N GLU A 208 8.62 6.84 19.78
CA GLU A 208 7.42 6.15 20.25
C GLU A 208 7.57 4.64 20.39
N ASN A 209 8.76 4.09 20.12
CA ASN A 209 9.03 2.64 20.13
C ASN A 209 8.09 1.83 19.21
N LEU A 210 7.53 2.45 18.16
CA LEU A 210 6.68 1.76 17.18
C LEU A 210 7.51 0.80 16.30
N VAL A 211 8.78 1.13 16.07
CA VAL A 211 9.78 0.26 15.43
C VAL A 211 11.15 0.50 16.05
N THR A 212 12.03 -0.49 15.95
CA THR A 212 13.43 -0.34 16.37
C THR A 212 14.31 0.20 15.23
N ALA A 213 15.46 0.79 15.59
CA ALA A 213 16.47 1.21 14.61
C ALA A 213 16.93 0.05 13.71
N LYS A 214 16.99 -1.17 14.26
CA LYS A 214 17.32 -2.40 13.51
C LYS A 214 16.30 -2.70 12.41
N VAL A 215 15.00 -2.51 12.66
CA VAL A 215 13.95 -2.70 11.66
C VAL A 215 14.07 -1.67 10.54
N LEU A 216 14.28 -0.38 10.88
CA LEU A 216 14.49 0.67 9.88
C LEU A 216 15.75 0.42 9.03
N TYR A 217 16.85 -0.01 9.66
CA TYR A 217 18.06 -0.42 8.94
C TYR A 217 17.80 -1.60 8.01
N THR A 218 17.02 -2.58 8.46
CA THR A 218 16.65 -3.74 7.64
C THR A 218 15.81 -3.31 6.43
N ALA A 219 14.78 -2.47 6.64
CA ALA A 219 13.96 -1.91 5.58
C ALA A 219 14.78 -1.13 4.54
N LEU A 220 15.76 -0.34 4.98
CA LEU A 220 16.67 0.40 4.10
C LEU A 220 17.48 -0.53 3.17
N ASN A 221 17.91 -1.69 3.69
CA ASN A 221 18.84 -2.59 3.01
C ASN A 221 18.16 -3.68 2.16
N ILE A 222 16.85 -3.91 2.33
CA ILE A 222 16.10 -4.82 1.46
C ILE A 222 16.08 -4.26 0.04
N THR A 223 16.63 -5.07 -0.88
CA THR A 223 16.79 -4.74 -2.29
C THR A 223 16.57 -5.95 -3.17
N GLY A 224 16.10 -5.69 -4.38
CA GLY A 224 15.95 -6.63 -5.47
C GLY A 224 16.73 -6.14 -6.68
N ARG A 225 16.85 -6.99 -7.70
CA ARG A 225 17.52 -6.62 -8.96
C ARG A 225 16.50 -6.44 -10.08
N GLU A 226 16.77 -5.48 -10.95
CA GLU A 226 16.09 -5.29 -12.23
C GLU A 226 17.14 -4.95 -13.28
N GLY A 227 17.59 -5.98 -14.00
CA GLY A 227 18.82 -5.89 -14.78
C GLY A 227 20.00 -5.47 -13.90
N ALA A 228 20.64 -4.36 -14.26
CA ALA A 228 21.73 -3.75 -13.49
C ALA A 228 21.27 -2.85 -12.32
N ARG A 229 19.98 -2.48 -12.26
CA ARG A 229 19.47 -1.54 -11.25
C ARG A 229 19.10 -2.28 -9.96
N ARG A 230 19.40 -1.64 -8.83
CA ARG A 230 18.87 -2.05 -7.52
C ARG A 230 17.54 -1.38 -7.29
N ILE A 231 16.52 -2.17 -6.95
CA ILE A 231 15.17 -1.69 -6.68
C ILE A 231 14.85 -2.00 -5.22
N HIS A 232 14.06 -1.15 -4.59
CA HIS A 232 13.59 -1.30 -3.22
C HIS A 232 12.07 -1.43 -3.22
N PRO A 233 11.48 -2.11 -2.23
CA PRO A 233 10.06 -1.98 -1.99
C PRO A 233 9.73 -0.51 -1.66
N ALA A 234 8.55 -0.08 -2.03
CA ALA A 234 8.08 1.29 -1.82
C ALA A 234 6.57 1.31 -1.57
N THR A 235 6.02 2.48 -1.27
CA THR A 235 4.57 2.70 -1.25
C THR A 235 3.95 2.22 -2.56
N GLY A 236 2.97 1.31 -2.47
CA GLY A 236 2.31 0.66 -3.61
C GLY A 236 2.97 -0.63 -4.10
N SER A 237 4.13 -1.04 -3.57
CA SER A 237 4.65 -2.38 -3.82
C SER A 237 3.73 -3.45 -3.23
N LEU A 238 3.50 -4.51 -3.98
CA LEU A 238 2.80 -5.69 -3.47
C LEU A 238 3.74 -6.48 -2.55
N LEU A 239 3.41 -6.51 -1.25
CA LEU A 239 4.14 -7.29 -0.26
C LEU A 239 3.36 -8.55 0.07
N ILE A 240 4.04 -9.70 0.05
CA ILE A 240 3.52 -11.00 0.44
C ILE A 240 4.37 -11.49 1.62
N TRP A 241 3.75 -11.76 2.75
CA TRP A 241 4.45 -12.19 3.98
C TRP A 241 3.84 -13.42 4.64
N SER A 242 2.70 -13.91 4.13
CA SER A 242 2.05 -15.12 4.61
C SER A 242 1.46 -15.92 3.45
N PHE A 243 1.41 -17.24 3.62
CA PHE A 243 0.63 -18.11 2.74
C PHE A 243 -0.86 -17.90 3.00
N GLY A 244 -1.68 -18.03 1.97
CA GLY A 244 -3.09 -17.69 2.09
C GLY A 244 -3.37 -16.18 2.23
N GLN A 245 -2.34 -15.32 2.14
CA GLN A 245 -2.56 -13.89 2.02
C GLN A 245 -3.24 -13.60 0.69
N ARG A 246 -4.36 -12.87 0.76
CA ARG A 246 -5.08 -12.40 -0.43
C ARG A 246 -4.46 -11.10 -0.92
N PHE A 247 -4.29 -10.98 -2.22
CA PHE A 247 -3.82 -9.76 -2.85
C PHE A 247 -4.46 -9.54 -4.22
N LEU A 248 -4.47 -8.28 -4.63
CA LEU A 248 -5.01 -7.86 -5.92
C LEU A 248 -3.95 -8.01 -7.00
N VAL A 249 -4.34 -8.57 -8.14
CA VAL A 249 -3.50 -8.67 -9.33
C VAL A 249 -4.24 -8.14 -10.54
N ASP A 250 -3.57 -7.26 -11.28
CA ASP A 250 -4.03 -6.83 -12.60
C ASP A 250 -3.77 -7.95 -13.61
N LEU A 251 -4.85 -8.54 -14.14
CA LEU A 251 -4.80 -9.66 -15.08
C LEU A 251 -4.26 -9.25 -16.45
N GLN A 252 -4.28 -7.95 -16.79
CA GLN A 252 -3.70 -7.43 -18.02
C GLN A 252 -2.20 -7.14 -17.89
N SER A 253 -1.65 -7.20 -16.67
CA SER A 253 -0.22 -6.96 -16.49
C SER A 253 0.59 -8.12 -17.06
N GLY A 254 1.58 -7.79 -17.89
CA GLY A 254 2.51 -8.78 -18.45
C GLY A 254 3.52 -9.30 -17.45
N ASP A 255 3.78 -8.52 -16.40
CA ASP A 255 4.70 -8.84 -15.33
C ASP A 255 4.05 -8.54 -13.99
N MET A 256 4.22 -9.45 -13.04
CA MET A 256 3.84 -9.26 -11.65
C MET A 256 5.10 -9.41 -10.79
N GLU A 257 5.37 -8.42 -9.95
CA GLU A 257 6.63 -8.37 -9.22
C GLU A 257 6.44 -8.19 -7.71
N PRO A 258 5.89 -9.20 -7.02
CA PRO A 258 5.69 -9.11 -5.58
C PRO A 258 7.02 -9.16 -4.83
N TRP A 259 6.99 -8.60 -3.62
CA TRP A 259 8.05 -8.76 -2.63
C TRP A 259 7.63 -9.79 -1.60
N ILE A 260 8.39 -10.88 -1.49
CA ILE A 260 8.27 -11.83 -0.39
C ILE A 260 9.04 -11.27 0.79
N ILE A 261 8.36 -10.87 1.86
CA ILE A 261 8.95 -10.22 3.03
C ILE A 261 8.78 -11.12 4.26
N GLY A 262 9.88 -11.38 4.94
CA GLY A 262 9.89 -11.98 6.29
C GLY A 262 10.21 -10.93 7.35
N SER A 263 10.55 -11.37 8.57
CA SER A 263 10.87 -10.45 9.69
C SER A 263 12.22 -9.73 9.53
N LEU A 264 13.19 -10.32 8.83
CA LEU A 264 14.57 -9.82 8.73
C LEU A 264 15.10 -9.72 7.29
N ALA A 265 14.33 -10.16 6.30
CA ALA A 265 14.76 -10.20 4.92
C ALA A 265 13.57 -10.02 3.98
N GLY A 266 13.87 -9.63 2.75
CA GLY A 266 12.88 -9.49 1.70
C GLY A 266 13.50 -9.80 0.35
N GLU A 267 12.71 -10.37 -0.55
CA GLU A 267 13.12 -10.73 -1.89
C GLU A 267 12.05 -10.35 -2.90
N ARG A 268 12.47 -9.78 -4.03
CA ARG A 268 11.58 -9.51 -5.16
C ARG A 268 11.49 -10.76 -6.04
N LEU A 269 10.28 -11.23 -6.26
CA LEU A 269 9.96 -12.29 -7.22
C LEU A 269 9.43 -11.64 -8.49
N ARG A 270 9.79 -12.15 -9.67
CA ARG A 270 9.26 -11.69 -10.95
C ARG A 270 8.52 -12.85 -11.60
N LEU A 271 7.23 -12.66 -11.83
CA LEU A 271 6.35 -13.62 -12.46
C LEU A 271 5.86 -13.01 -13.77
N GLN A 272 6.30 -13.58 -14.89
CA GLN A 272 5.99 -13.08 -16.22
C GLN A 272 4.83 -13.89 -16.81
N ASN A 273 3.95 -13.22 -17.54
CA ASN A 273 2.91 -13.87 -18.35
C ASN A 273 2.00 -14.82 -17.56
N LEU A 274 1.80 -14.57 -16.26
CA LEU A 274 0.96 -15.40 -15.37
C LEU A 274 -0.46 -15.64 -15.94
N PHE A 275 -1.03 -14.60 -16.54
CA PHE A 275 -2.38 -14.61 -17.10
C PHE A 275 -2.36 -14.41 -18.63
N SER A 276 -1.22 -14.68 -19.27
CA SER A 276 -1.11 -14.60 -20.72
C SER A 276 -1.27 -15.98 -21.35
N VAL A 277 -1.98 -16.05 -22.48
CA VAL A 277 -2.03 -17.24 -23.33
C VAL A 277 -1.01 -17.06 -24.45
N ARG A 278 -0.09 -18.02 -24.59
CA ARG A 278 0.87 -18.05 -25.69
C ARG A 278 0.21 -18.66 -26.93
N ALA A 279 0.08 -17.90 -28.00
CA ALA A 279 -0.34 -18.39 -29.31
C ALA A 279 0.82 -18.33 -30.31
N SER A 280 0.79 -19.25 -31.27
CA SER A 280 1.69 -19.24 -32.42
C SER A 280 0.92 -18.68 -33.60
N GLU A 281 1.37 -17.54 -34.12
CA GLU A 281 0.81 -16.92 -35.31
C GLU A 281 1.70 -17.24 -36.51
N TRP A 282 1.08 -17.73 -37.59
CA TRP A 282 1.76 -17.99 -38.84
C TRP A 282 1.75 -16.75 -39.72
N GLY A 283 2.93 -16.20 -39.98
CA GLY A 283 3.08 -15.13 -40.97
C GLY A 283 3.02 -15.68 -42.40
N SER A 284 2.63 -14.84 -43.35
CA SER A 284 2.65 -15.14 -44.79
C SER A 284 4.05 -15.49 -45.32
N THR A 285 5.10 -15.19 -44.57
CA THR A 285 6.50 -15.54 -44.86
C THR A 285 6.91 -16.93 -44.37
N GLY A 286 6.01 -17.70 -43.74
CA GLY A 286 6.31 -19.01 -43.15
C GLY A 286 7.06 -18.94 -41.81
N ILE A 287 7.34 -17.74 -41.29
CA ILE A 287 7.94 -17.55 -39.96
C ILE A 287 6.84 -17.63 -38.90
N VAL A 288 7.00 -18.57 -37.97
CA VAL A 288 6.11 -18.70 -36.80
C VAL A 288 6.53 -17.70 -35.72
N LYS A 289 5.64 -16.76 -35.40
CA LYS A 289 5.85 -15.80 -34.31
C LYS A 289 5.05 -16.25 -33.09
N SER A 290 5.70 -16.30 -31.94
CA SER A 290 5.01 -16.46 -30.67
C SER A 290 4.48 -15.13 -30.18
N VAL A 291 3.18 -15.03 -29.93
CA VAL A 291 2.51 -13.86 -29.36
C VAL A 291 1.89 -14.25 -28.02
N TYR A 292 2.00 -13.36 -27.03
CA TYR A 292 1.35 -13.51 -25.74
C TYR A 292 0.09 -12.65 -25.75
N HIS A 293 -1.07 -13.29 -25.76
CA HIS A 293 -2.36 -12.63 -25.63
C HIS A 293 -2.74 -12.53 -24.17
N ARG A 294 -3.39 -11.42 -23.78
CA ARG A 294 -3.88 -11.19 -22.43
C ARG A 294 -5.41 -11.10 -22.49
N PRO A 295 -6.11 -12.23 -22.57
CA PRO A 295 -7.55 -12.24 -22.82
C PRO A 295 -8.35 -11.80 -21.58
N TYR A 296 -7.73 -11.83 -20.40
CA TYR A 296 -8.39 -11.50 -19.15
C TYR A 296 -8.28 -10.01 -18.84
N THR A 297 -9.39 -9.44 -18.37
CA THR A 297 -9.47 -8.03 -17.97
C THR A 297 -9.89 -7.92 -16.51
N GLY A 298 -9.47 -6.85 -15.84
CA GLY A 298 -9.87 -6.56 -14.46
C GLY A 298 -8.86 -7.03 -13.42
N VAL A 299 -9.30 -7.03 -12.16
CA VAL A 299 -8.47 -7.32 -10.99
C VAL A 299 -8.98 -8.59 -10.32
N LEU A 300 -8.09 -9.55 -10.10
CA LEU A 300 -8.40 -10.80 -9.39
C LEU A 300 -7.84 -10.75 -7.97
N LEU A 301 -8.62 -11.29 -7.01
CA LEU A 301 -8.14 -11.58 -5.67
C LEU A 301 -7.48 -12.97 -5.66
N GLN A 302 -6.15 -13.00 -5.67
CA GLN A 302 -5.38 -14.24 -5.75
C GLN A 302 -4.97 -14.72 -4.35
N LEU A 303 -4.92 -16.05 -4.18
CA LEU A 303 -4.43 -16.75 -3.00
C LEU A 303 -3.20 -17.58 -3.39
N PHE A 304 -2.09 -17.46 -2.65
CA PHE A 304 -1.01 -18.46 -2.73
C PHE A 304 -1.31 -19.57 -1.73
N VAL A 305 -1.65 -20.75 -2.25
CA VAL A 305 -1.79 -21.99 -1.46
C VAL A 305 -0.62 -22.89 -1.81
N LEU A 306 0.06 -23.44 -0.80
CA LEU A 306 1.00 -24.52 -1.02
C LEU A 306 0.16 -25.76 -1.34
N LEU A 307 0.23 -26.25 -2.57
CA LEU A 307 -0.21 -27.61 -2.85
C LEU A 307 0.93 -28.51 -2.38
N ASP A 308 0.73 -29.18 -1.24
CA ASP A 308 1.61 -30.27 -0.84
C ASP A 308 1.71 -31.25 -2.00
N THR A 309 2.94 -31.57 -2.42
CA THR A 309 3.24 -32.36 -3.62
C THR A 309 2.81 -33.84 -3.53
N TYR A 310 1.89 -34.17 -2.61
CA TYR A 310 1.31 -35.50 -2.43
C TYR A 310 -0.19 -35.58 -2.73
N THR A 311 -0.83 -34.49 -3.15
CA THR A 311 -2.23 -34.54 -3.64
C THR A 311 -2.27 -34.31 -5.16
N PRO A 312 -2.87 -35.22 -5.95
CA PRO A 312 -3.06 -34.99 -7.37
C PRO A 312 -3.93 -33.74 -7.59
N PRO A 313 -3.70 -32.99 -8.68
CA PRO A 313 -4.43 -31.76 -8.94
C PRO A 313 -5.94 -32.05 -9.02
N ILE A 314 -6.70 -31.43 -8.11
CA ILE A 314 -8.15 -31.35 -8.23
C ILE A 314 -8.44 -30.45 -9.42
N ILE A 315 -8.81 -31.08 -10.54
CA ILE A 315 -9.38 -30.38 -11.69
C ILE A 315 -10.71 -29.80 -11.21
N PHE A 316 -10.81 -28.47 -11.14
CA PHE A 316 -12.11 -27.82 -11.01
C PHE A 316 -12.90 -28.12 -12.29
N ARG A 317 -13.84 -29.06 -12.19
CA ARG A 317 -14.85 -29.32 -13.21
C ARG A 317 -15.92 -28.25 -13.03
N GLU A 318 -16.04 -27.40 -14.03
CA GLU A 318 -17.07 -26.38 -14.13
C GLU A 318 -18.45 -27.05 -14.08
N SER A 319 -19.23 -26.75 -13.03
CA SER A 319 -20.62 -27.15 -12.90
C SER A 319 -21.47 -26.15 -13.65
N SER A 320 -21.71 -26.41 -14.93
CA SER A 320 -22.73 -25.70 -15.71
C SER A 320 -24.11 -26.18 -15.26
N ASP A 321 -24.69 -25.55 -14.24
CA ASP A 321 -26.12 -25.65 -13.95
C ASP A 321 -26.61 -24.36 -13.28
N SER A 322 -27.12 -23.43 -14.12
CA SER A 322 -28.36 -22.67 -13.89
C SER A 322 -28.47 -21.52 -14.91
N VAL A 323 -28.85 -21.87 -16.14
CA VAL A 323 -29.55 -20.92 -17.00
C VAL A 323 -31.02 -21.00 -16.61
N ARG A 324 -31.49 -20.03 -15.82
CA ARG A 324 -32.93 -19.78 -15.70
C ARG A 324 -33.36 -18.94 -16.90
N THR A 325 -33.94 -19.63 -17.88
CA THR A 325 -34.72 -19.02 -18.95
C THR A 325 -36.00 -18.45 -18.32
N LEU A 326 -36.15 -17.13 -18.38
CA LEU A 326 -37.43 -16.46 -18.14
C LEU A 326 -37.90 -16.02 -19.53
N ASP A 327 -38.82 -16.78 -20.12
CA ASP A 327 -39.65 -16.24 -21.19
C ASP A 327 -41.05 -16.84 -21.21
N ALA A 328 -41.94 -15.98 -21.69
CA ALA A 328 -43.37 -15.97 -21.54
C ALA A 328 -44.12 -17.14 -22.19
N THR A 329 -45.18 -17.59 -21.53
CA THR A 329 -46.34 -18.26 -22.15
C THR A 329 -47.56 -17.65 -21.44
N GLY A 330 -48.43 -16.88 -22.09
CA GLY A 330 -49.17 -17.23 -23.30
C GLY A 330 -50.59 -17.60 -22.88
N ALA A 331 -51.36 -16.61 -22.41
CA ALA A 331 -52.77 -16.80 -22.04
C ALA A 331 -53.66 -16.54 -23.27
N GLN A 332 -54.35 -17.60 -23.69
CA GLN A 332 -55.44 -17.57 -24.67
C GLN A 332 -56.61 -16.73 -24.15
N GLY A 333 -57.21 -15.93 -25.04
CA GLY A 333 -58.50 -15.28 -24.80
C GLY A 333 -59.01 -14.55 -26.04
N HIS A 334 -60.03 -15.11 -26.69
CA HIS A 334 -60.84 -14.50 -27.75
C HIS A 334 -62.28 -15.06 -27.60
N PRO A 335 -63.36 -14.46 -28.16
CA PRO A 335 -63.56 -13.11 -28.71
C PRO A 335 -64.89 -12.44 -28.22
N ASN A 336 -65.24 -11.32 -28.86
CA ASN A 336 -66.56 -10.64 -28.95
C ASN A 336 -66.99 -9.64 -27.86
N ARG A 337 -66.89 -8.34 -28.20
CA ARG A 337 -68.04 -7.51 -28.63
C ARG A 337 -67.60 -6.08 -29.01
N ARG A 338 -67.95 -5.68 -30.23
CA ARG A 338 -68.14 -4.28 -30.70
C ARG A 338 -69.61 -3.88 -30.43
N PRO A 339 -70.07 -2.62 -30.68
CA PRO A 339 -69.49 -1.25 -30.63
C PRO A 339 -70.47 -0.35 -29.79
N PRO A 340 -70.66 0.99 -29.93
CA PRO A 340 -70.10 1.98 -30.86
C PRO A 340 -69.75 3.40 -30.33
N TYR A 341 -69.04 4.14 -31.20
CA TYR A 341 -69.07 5.60 -31.47
C TYR A 341 -69.14 6.63 -30.32
N ARG A 342 -68.14 7.53 -30.27
CA ARG A 342 -68.36 8.98 -30.52
C ARG A 342 -67.05 9.76 -30.74
N GLN A 343 -67.15 10.74 -31.65
CA GLN A 343 -66.15 11.73 -32.05
C GLN A 343 -66.02 12.90 -31.06
N ALA A 344 -64.89 13.62 -31.23
CA ALA A 344 -64.70 15.07 -31.12
C ALA A 344 -64.71 15.73 -29.73
N HIS A 345 -63.53 16.15 -29.27
CA HIS A 345 -63.04 17.54 -29.21
C HIS A 345 -61.84 17.66 -28.28
#